data_AF-A0A6N2HNJ4-F1
#
_entry.id   AF-A0A6N2HNJ4-F1
#
_cell.length_a   1.000
_cell.length_b   1.000
_cell.length_c   1.000
_cell.angle_alpha   90.00
_cell.angle_beta   90.00
_cell.angle_gamma   90.00
#
_symmetry.space_group_name_H-M   'P 1'
#
loop_
_entity.id
_entity.type
_entity.pdbx_description
1 polymer ?
#
loop_
_entity_poly.entity_id
_entity_poly.type
_entity_poly.pdbx_seq_one_letter_code
_entity_poly.pdbx_strand_id
1 'polypeptide(L)'
;MASTNLGPVHTAGNAVPPLDDDLAGVLDGLTGIHPGIDQIRSGIRLLALDRHDLDKSQTLLAALAGSDGADVLTALAYLVGRLSTADTNPALRTLPLDQQKTAQQHGEAAVYDLTDPDLHQHASEASAAITGN
;
A
#
# COMPACT_ATOMS: atom_id res chain seq x y z
N MET A 1 24.28 14.28 -40.24
CA MET A 1 23.63 12.97 -40.04
C MET A 1 23.16 12.93 -38.60
N ALA A 2 21.85 12.89 -38.36
CA ALA A 2 21.29 12.84 -37.02
C ALA A 2 21.41 11.41 -36.48
N SER A 3 22.12 11.24 -35.36
CA SER A 3 22.14 9.97 -34.64
C SER A 3 20.79 9.83 -33.95
N THR A 4 19.97 8.90 -34.42
CA THR A 4 18.71 8.54 -33.79
C THR A 4 19.03 7.98 -32.41
N ASN A 5 18.70 8.73 -31.36
CA ASN A 5 18.80 8.27 -29.98
C ASN A 5 17.75 7.17 -29.77
N LEU A 6 18.11 5.94 -30.12
CA LEU A 6 17.40 4.73 -29.73
C LEU A 6 17.59 4.62 -28.22
N GLY A 7 16.59 5.08 -27.46
CA GLY A 7 16.52 4.83 -26.02
C GLY A 7 16.65 3.33 -25.72
N PRO A 8 16.87 2.95 -24.45
CA PRO A 8 17.22 1.58 -24.08
C PRO A 8 16.20 0.59 -24.64
N VAL A 9 16.64 -0.20 -25.63
CA VAL A 9 15.86 -1.30 -26.20
C VAL A 9 15.51 -2.26 -25.05
N HIS A 10 14.29 -2.79 -25.00
CA HIS A 10 13.90 -3.79 -24.00
C HIS A 10 14.77 -5.05 -24.17
N THR A 11 15.86 -5.12 -23.41
CA THR A 11 16.69 -6.32 -23.26
C THR A 11 16.20 -7.10 -22.04
N ALA A 12 16.46 -8.41 -22.01
CA ALA A 12 16.17 -9.25 -20.84
C ALA A 12 16.81 -8.70 -19.54
N GLY A 13 17.92 -7.94 -19.65
CA GLY A 13 18.60 -7.32 -18.51
C GLY A 13 17.91 -6.07 -17.93
N ASN A 14 16.96 -5.46 -18.65
CA ASN A 14 16.23 -4.26 -18.19
C ASN A 14 14.71 -4.50 -18.11
N ALA A 15 14.24 -5.75 -18.22
CA ALA A 15 12.82 -6.08 -18.09
C ALA A 15 12.38 -5.93 -16.62
N VAL A 16 11.13 -5.51 -16.39
CA VAL A 16 10.56 -5.58 -15.04
C VAL A 16 10.40 -7.07 -14.69
N PRO A 17 10.96 -7.54 -13.57
CA PRO A 17 10.84 -8.94 -13.18
C PRO A 17 9.37 -9.30 -12.88
N PRO A 18 8.99 -10.59 -12.96
CA PRO A 18 7.71 -11.03 -12.44
C PRO A 18 7.63 -10.79 -10.92
N LEU A 19 6.42 -10.84 -10.37
CA LEU A 19 6.21 -10.81 -8.92
C LEU A 19 6.93 -11.99 -8.25
N ASP A 20 7.48 -11.75 -7.07
CA ASP A 20 7.93 -12.83 -6.18
C ASP A 20 6.73 -13.58 -5.56
N ASP A 21 7.04 -14.74 -4.97
CA ASP A 21 6.03 -15.63 -4.39
C ASP A 21 5.33 -14.99 -3.17
N ASP A 22 6.01 -14.11 -2.43
CA ASP A 22 5.47 -13.46 -1.24
C ASP A 22 4.36 -12.48 -1.61
N LEU A 23 4.65 -11.52 -2.51
CA LEU A 23 3.66 -10.56 -2.97
C LEU A 23 2.56 -11.23 -3.80
N ALA A 24 2.92 -12.18 -4.67
CA ALA A 24 1.92 -12.92 -5.45
C ALA A 24 0.94 -13.67 -4.54
N GLY A 25 1.45 -14.38 -3.52
CA GLY A 25 0.63 -15.14 -2.57
C GLY A 25 -0.34 -14.25 -1.79
N VAL A 26 0.10 -13.07 -1.34
CA VAL A 26 -0.78 -12.10 -0.66
C VAL A 26 -1.88 -11.61 -1.59
N LEU A 27 -1.56 -11.23 -2.83
CA LEU A 27 -2.55 -10.73 -3.78
C LEU A 27 -3.58 -11.81 -4.16
N ASP A 28 -3.15 -13.05 -4.33
CA ASP A 28 -4.04 -14.16 -4.64
C ASP A 28 -5.01 -14.44 -3.49
N GLY A 29 -4.52 -14.39 -2.24
CA GLY A 29 -5.35 -14.55 -1.03
C GLY A 29 -6.44 -13.48 -0.85
N LEU A 30 -6.26 -12.29 -1.44
CA LEU A 30 -7.23 -11.19 -1.38
C LEU A 30 -8.36 -11.30 -2.43
N THR A 31 -8.30 -12.30 -3.31
CA THR A 31 -9.18 -12.39 -4.47
C THR A 31 -10.63 -12.64 -4.11
N GLY A 32 -11.52 -11.78 -4.65
CA GLY A 32 -12.97 -11.96 -4.53
C GLY A 32 -13.56 -11.62 -3.17
N ILE A 33 -12.78 -11.06 -2.24
CA ILE A 33 -13.26 -10.61 -0.92
C ILE A 33 -14.27 -9.46 -1.08
N HIS A 34 -13.94 -8.45 -1.88
CA HIS A 34 -14.77 -7.28 -2.13
C HIS A 34 -14.27 -6.54 -3.39
N PRO A 35 -15.14 -5.94 -4.24
CA PRO A 35 -14.70 -5.23 -5.44
C PRO A 35 -13.67 -4.12 -5.20
N GLY A 36 -13.76 -3.43 -4.06
CA GLY A 36 -12.75 -2.44 -3.64
C GLY A 36 -11.39 -3.07 -3.31
N ILE A 37 -11.36 -4.28 -2.73
CA ILE A 37 -10.11 -5.02 -2.49
C ILE A 37 -9.53 -5.53 -3.82
N ASP A 38 -10.35 -5.97 -4.76
CA ASP A 38 -9.89 -6.35 -6.10
C ASP A 38 -9.25 -5.16 -6.85
N GLN A 39 -9.78 -3.95 -6.65
CA GLN A 39 -9.18 -2.72 -7.19
C GLN A 39 -7.83 -2.42 -6.55
N ILE A 40 -7.72 -2.49 -5.22
CA ILE A 40 -6.45 -2.33 -4.50
C ILE A 40 -5.44 -3.37 -4.96
N ARG A 41 -5.83 -4.64 -5.05
CA ARG A 41 -4.99 -5.74 -5.58
C ARG A 41 -4.47 -5.43 -6.98
N SER A 42 -5.35 -4.97 -7.86
CA SER A 42 -5.00 -4.62 -9.24
C SER A 42 -4.05 -3.42 -9.29
N GLY A 43 -4.26 -2.43 -8.43
CA GLY A 43 -3.35 -1.28 -8.25
C GLY A 43 -1.97 -1.71 -7.77
N ILE A 44 -1.88 -2.54 -6.74
CA ILE A 44 -0.59 -3.06 -6.23
C ILE A 44 0.13 -3.85 -7.33
N ARG A 45 -0.57 -4.71 -8.06
CA ARG A 45 0.01 -5.46 -9.18
C ARG A 45 0.53 -4.54 -10.29
N LEU A 46 -0.21 -3.47 -10.61
CA LEU A 46 0.23 -2.47 -11.57
C LEU A 46 1.50 -1.76 -11.08
N LEU A 47 1.52 -1.30 -9.82
CA LEU A 47 2.69 -0.64 -9.24
C LEU A 47 3.93 -1.54 -9.25
N ALA A 48 3.77 -2.83 -8.97
CA ALA A 48 4.89 -3.77 -8.93
C ALA A 48 5.43 -4.17 -10.32
N LEU A 49 4.58 -4.18 -11.34
CA LEU A 49 4.94 -4.62 -12.69
C LEU A 49 5.18 -3.48 -13.69
N ASP A 50 4.91 -2.25 -13.31
CA ASP A 50 5.22 -1.08 -14.13
C ASP A 50 6.72 -0.73 -14.07
N ARG A 51 7.22 -0.13 -15.14
CA ARG A 51 8.61 0.32 -15.19
C ARG A 51 8.72 1.73 -14.60
N HIS A 52 9.41 1.83 -13.48
CA HIS A 52 9.68 3.10 -12.81
C HIS A 52 11.05 3.66 -13.16
N ASP A 53 11.15 4.99 -13.19
CA ASP A 53 12.41 5.71 -13.06
C ASP A 53 12.69 5.98 -11.57
N LEU A 54 13.84 6.61 -11.26
CA LEU A 54 14.24 6.89 -9.89
C LEU A 54 13.24 7.80 -9.18
N ASP A 55 12.81 8.88 -9.84
CA ASP A 55 11.87 9.86 -9.28
C ASP A 55 10.51 9.22 -8.93
N LYS A 56 9.98 8.37 -9.82
CA LYS A 56 8.74 7.62 -9.55
C LYS A 56 8.93 6.62 -8.42
N SER A 57 10.05 5.91 -8.39
CA SER A 57 10.33 4.94 -7.31
C SER A 57 10.36 5.62 -5.95
N GLN A 58 11.04 6.77 -5.85
CA GLN A 58 11.06 7.61 -4.65
C GLN A 58 9.64 8.04 -4.24
N THR A 59 8.88 8.57 -5.19
CA THR A 59 7.52 9.07 -4.97
C THR A 59 6.57 7.96 -4.51
N LEU A 60 6.67 6.76 -5.11
CA LEU A 60 5.83 5.62 -4.77
C LEU A 60 6.12 5.11 -3.37
N LEU A 61 7.39 4.99 -2.96
CA LEU A 61 7.73 4.56 -1.60
C LEU A 61 7.16 5.53 -0.55
N ALA A 62 7.30 6.84 -0.78
CA ALA A 62 6.72 7.85 0.09
C ALA A 62 5.18 7.76 0.13
N ALA A 63 4.53 7.67 -1.03
CA ALA A 63 3.07 7.59 -1.12
C ALA A 63 2.48 6.29 -0.56
N LEU A 64 3.24 5.19 -0.55
CA LEU A 64 2.77 3.90 -0.04
C LEU A 64 2.86 3.83 1.50
N ALA A 65 3.99 4.24 2.08
CA ALA A 65 4.23 4.10 3.52
C ALA A 65 5.27 5.08 4.11
N GLY A 66 5.82 6.03 3.35
CA GLY A 66 6.91 6.89 3.82
C GLY A 66 6.50 8.33 4.15
N SER A 67 5.24 8.69 3.97
CA SER A 67 4.73 10.03 4.20
C SER A 67 3.76 10.01 5.38
N ASP A 68 4.29 10.20 6.58
CA ASP A 68 3.53 10.25 7.83
C ASP A 68 2.25 11.09 7.69
N GLY A 69 1.11 10.46 7.93
CA GLY A 69 -0.22 11.08 7.87
C GLY A 69 -0.82 11.24 6.47
N ALA A 70 -0.09 10.94 5.39
CA ALA A 70 -0.52 11.18 4.01
C ALA A 70 -0.11 10.07 3.01
N ASP A 71 -0.09 8.82 3.46
CA ASP A 71 0.22 7.64 2.64
C ASP A 71 -0.89 6.58 2.65
N VAL A 72 -0.73 5.56 1.79
CA VAL A 72 -1.69 4.46 1.66
C VAL A 72 -1.81 3.67 2.96
N LEU A 73 -0.70 3.42 3.67
CA LEU A 73 -0.72 2.72 4.96
C LEU A 73 -1.60 3.45 5.97
N THR A 74 -1.43 4.76 6.11
CA THR A 74 -2.25 5.62 6.97
C THR A 74 -3.73 5.57 6.55
N ALA A 75 -4.00 5.64 5.25
CA ALA A 75 -5.38 5.56 4.74
C ALA A 75 -6.04 4.20 5.08
N LEU A 76 -5.29 3.10 5.01
CA LEU A 76 -5.76 1.77 5.39
C LEU A 76 -5.99 1.67 6.90
N ALA A 77 -5.12 2.25 7.72
CA ALA A 77 -5.29 2.31 9.17
C ALA A 77 -6.65 2.97 9.54
N TYR A 78 -6.93 4.14 8.97
CA TYR A 78 -8.21 4.82 9.19
C TYR A 78 -9.41 4.08 8.60
N LEU A 79 -9.25 3.36 7.50
CA LEU A 79 -10.32 2.49 6.98
C LEU A 79 -10.66 1.38 7.97
N VAL A 80 -9.66 0.73 8.59
CA VAL A 80 -9.88 -0.28 9.63
C VAL A 80 -10.61 0.32 10.82
N GLY A 81 -10.14 1.46 11.35
CA GLY A 81 -10.81 2.15 12.47
C GLY A 81 -12.25 2.56 12.15
N ARG A 82 -12.53 2.95 10.90
CA ARG A 82 -13.89 3.23 10.43
C ARG A 82 -14.75 1.96 10.42
N LEU A 83 -14.24 0.87 9.87
CA LEU A 83 -15.02 -0.37 9.73
C LEU A 83 -15.27 -1.08 11.07
N SER A 84 -14.50 -0.77 12.12
CA SER A 84 -14.59 -1.41 13.43
C SER A 84 -15.53 -0.72 14.44
N THR A 85 -16.08 0.45 14.10
CA THR A 85 -16.98 1.20 15.01
C THR A 85 -18.43 1.17 14.56
N ALA A 86 -19.36 0.94 15.48
CA ALA A 86 -20.79 0.91 15.21
C ALA A 86 -21.37 2.29 14.79
N ASP A 87 -20.62 3.37 15.04
CA ASP A 87 -21.02 4.72 14.65
C ASP A 87 -20.86 4.95 13.15
N THR A 88 -19.83 4.35 12.52
CA THR A 88 -19.54 4.54 11.09
C THR A 88 -19.69 3.27 10.25
N ASN A 89 -19.78 2.10 10.88
CA ASN A 89 -20.23 0.84 10.31
C ASN A 89 -21.50 0.35 11.03
N PRO A 90 -22.71 0.72 10.53
CA PRO A 90 -23.96 0.36 11.16
C PRO A 90 -24.22 -1.14 11.29
N ALA A 91 -23.55 -1.99 10.49
CA ALA A 91 -23.70 -3.43 10.59
C ALA A 91 -23.29 -3.98 11.96
N LEU A 92 -22.37 -3.30 12.67
CA LEU A 92 -21.94 -3.72 14.01
C LEU A 92 -23.01 -3.49 15.09
N ARG A 93 -24.03 -2.65 14.83
CA ARG A 93 -25.11 -2.38 15.79
C ARG A 93 -25.97 -3.60 16.11
N THR A 94 -25.90 -4.64 15.28
CA THR A 94 -26.61 -5.91 15.52
C THR A 94 -25.90 -6.80 16.54
N LEU A 95 -24.65 -6.49 16.90
CA LEU A 95 -23.87 -7.25 17.88
C LEU A 95 -24.24 -6.84 19.33
N PRO A 96 -23.99 -7.70 20.33
CA PRO A 96 -24.01 -7.29 21.73
C PRO A 96 -23.07 -6.12 22.01
N LEU A 97 -23.46 -5.22 22.93
CA LEU A 97 -22.72 -3.98 23.21
C LEU A 97 -21.25 -4.22 23.57
N ASP A 98 -20.92 -5.27 24.32
CA ASP A 98 -19.55 -5.58 24.69
C ASP A 98 -18.70 -5.96 23.46
N GLN A 99 -19.27 -6.69 22.50
CA GLN A 99 -18.58 -7.03 21.24
C GLN A 99 -18.38 -5.79 20.36
N GLN A 100 -19.33 -4.85 20.34
CA GLN A 100 -19.16 -3.58 19.65
C GLN A 100 -17.98 -2.80 20.22
N LYS A 101 -17.88 -2.71 21.55
CA LYS A 101 -16.75 -2.06 22.24
C LYS A 101 -15.43 -2.74 21.96
N THR A 102 -15.40 -4.07 21.98
CA THR A 102 -14.18 -4.83 21.67
C THR A 102 -13.73 -4.60 20.22
N ALA A 103 -14.65 -4.62 19.26
CA ALA A 103 -14.33 -4.31 17.86
C ALA A 103 -13.77 -2.90 17.72
N GLN A 104 -14.42 -1.91 18.34
CA GLN A 104 -13.95 -0.52 18.35
C GLN A 104 -12.55 -0.42 18.93
N GLN A 105 -12.31 -0.99 20.13
CA GLN A 105 -11.01 -0.96 20.79
C GLN A 105 -9.90 -1.54 19.91
N HIS A 106 -10.15 -2.67 19.23
CA HIS A 106 -9.16 -3.26 18.33
C HIS A 106 -8.90 -2.39 17.08
N GLY A 107 -9.91 -1.71 16.56
CA GLY A 107 -9.68 -0.78 15.45
C GLY A 107 -8.95 0.50 15.87
N GLU A 108 -9.20 1.01 17.08
CA GLU A 108 -8.43 2.12 17.65
C GLU A 108 -6.96 1.74 17.86
N ALA A 109 -6.70 0.52 18.36
CA ALA A 109 -5.35 -0.03 18.48
C ALA A 109 -4.69 -0.20 17.10
N ALA A 110 -5.41 -0.72 16.11
CA ALA A 110 -4.89 -0.85 14.74
C ALA A 110 -4.56 0.51 14.12
N VAL A 111 -5.37 1.55 14.36
CA VAL A 111 -5.04 2.91 13.92
C VAL A 111 -3.75 3.37 14.60
N TYR A 112 -3.66 3.24 15.93
CA TYR A 112 -2.47 3.65 16.68
C TYR A 112 -1.20 2.97 16.17
N ASP A 113 -1.21 1.64 16.04
CA ASP A 113 -0.04 0.86 15.63
C ASP A 113 0.35 1.16 14.17
N LEU A 114 -0.63 1.25 13.25
CA LEU A 114 -0.35 1.40 11.81
C LEU A 114 -0.05 2.85 11.40
N THR A 115 -0.31 3.83 12.26
CA THR A 115 0.10 5.24 12.06
C THR A 115 1.27 5.62 12.97
N ASP A 116 1.97 4.64 13.55
CA ASP A 116 3.17 4.91 14.34
C ASP A 116 4.27 5.46 13.40
N PRO A 117 4.85 6.65 13.68
CA PRO A 117 5.95 7.21 12.89
C PRO A 117 7.11 6.23 12.64
N ASP A 118 7.39 5.32 13.58
CA ASP A 118 8.46 4.33 13.43
C ASP A 118 8.18 3.35 12.27
N LEU A 119 6.91 3.07 11.99
CA LEU A 119 6.47 2.19 10.90
C LEU A 119 6.69 2.85 9.52
N HIS A 120 6.69 4.18 9.46
CA HIS A 120 6.94 4.96 8.24
C HIS A 120 8.43 5.18 7.95
N GLN A 121 9.28 5.06 8.98
CA GLN A 121 10.70 5.44 8.91
C GLN A 121 11.45 4.71 7.80
N HIS A 122 11.31 3.39 7.68
CA HIS A 122 12.07 2.63 6.68
C HIS A 122 11.67 2.91 5.23
N ALA A 123 10.38 3.16 4.98
CA ALA A 123 9.91 3.54 3.65
C ALA A 123 10.39 4.95 3.28
N SER A 124 10.40 5.87 4.26
CA SER A 124 10.95 7.21 4.11
C SER A 124 12.46 7.20 3.83
N GLU A 125 13.23 6.42 4.58
CA GLU A 125 14.68 6.25 4.37
C GLU A 125 14.99 5.61 3.01
N ALA A 126 14.24 4.58 2.61
CA ALA A 126 14.37 3.96 1.30
C ALA A 126 14.07 4.95 0.17
N SER A 127 13.02 5.77 0.32
CA SER A 127 12.70 6.87 -0.59
C SER A 127 13.86 7.87 -0.68
N ALA A 128 14.39 8.32 0.45
CA ALA A 128 15.52 9.27 0.50
C ALA A 128 16.83 8.70 -0.10
N ALA A 129 17.05 7.39 0.01
CA ALA A 129 18.23 6.71 -0.53
C ALA A 129 18.24 6.60 -2.06
N ILE A 130 17.10 6.77 -2.74
CA ILE A 130 16.97 6.70 -4.21
C ILE A 130 17.44 8.00 -4.90
N THR A 131 17.98 8.97 -4.15
CA THR A 131 18.58 10.18 -4.71
C THR A 131 19.61 9.84 -5.80
N GLY A 132 19.33 10.28 -7.03
CA GLY A 132 20.23 10.12 -8.16
C GLY A 132 21.52 10.92 -7.94
N ASN A 133 22.67 10.26 -8.03
CA ASN A 133 23.94 10.94 -8.28
C ASN A 133 24.05 11.37 -9.74
#